data_AF-A0A3N5IPX0-F1
#
_entry.id   AF-A0A3N5IPX0-F1
#
_cell.length_a   1.000
_cell.length_b   1.000
_cell.length_c   1.000
_cell.angle_alpha   90.00
_cell.angle_beta   90.00
_cell.angle_gamma   90.00
#
_symmetry.space_group_name_H-M   'P 1'
#
loop_
_entity.id
_entity.type
_entity.pdbx_description
1 polymer ?
#
loop_
_entity_poly.entity_id
_entity_poly.type
_entity_poly.pdbx_seq_one_letter_code
_entity_poly.pdbx_strand_id
1 'polypeptide(L)'
;MEAGSCGTAALSITGPDCRLLCKHCGAGILRNMKAAVTPESLFREARRVFQRGGRSILVSGGSQEDGGVPLAPFLPTLKAIRSEWGLKVLVHTGLVSSHM
;
A
#
# COMPACT_ATOMS: atom_id res chain seq x y z
N MET A 1 22.07 17.25 3.96
CA MET A 1 21.25 17.65 2.79
C MET A 1 21.74 16.82 1.62
N GLU A 2 20.93 15.89 1.12
CA GLU A 2 21.09 15.29 -0.21
C GLU A 2 19.69 15.14 -0.82
N ALA A 3 19.58 15.52 -2.08
CA ALA A 3 18.36 15.65 -2.83
C ALA A 3 17.88 14.30 -3.38
N GLY A 4 16.56 14.11 -3.40
CA GLY A 4 15.88 13.33 -4.44
C GLY A 4 15.85 11.81 -4.28
N SER A 5 14.87 11.31 -3.51
CA SER A 5 14.10 10.17 -4.02
C SER A 5 12.71 10.69 -4.38
N CYS A 6 12.56 11.09 -5.64
CA CYS A 6 11.30 11.56 -6.23
C CYS A 6 10.31 10.40 -6.47
N GLY A 7 10.53 9.24 -5.86
CA GLY A 7 9.79 8.01 -6.10
C GLY A 7 8.59 7.85 -5.17
N THR A 8 7.59 7.10 -5.63
CA THR A 8 6.46 6.66 -4.82
C THR A 8 6.90 5.54 -3.87
N ALA A 9 6.70 5.72 -2.55
CA ALA A 9 7.02 4.68 -1.58
C ALA A 9 5.98 3.55 -1.64
N ALA A 10 6.43 2.31 -1.86
CA ALA A 10 5.55 1.14 -2.00
C ALA A 10 5.31 0.46 -0.64
N LEU A 11 4.03 0.40 -0.22
CA LEU A 11 3.57 -0.17 1.04
C LEU A 11 2.63 -1.35 0.76
N SER A 12 2.91 -2.51 1.36
CA SER A 12 2.06 -3.71 1.26
C SER A 12 1.19 -3.88 2.50
N ILE A 13 -0.13 -3.91 2.33
CA ILE A 13 -1.11 -4.12 3.41
C ILE A 13 -1.31 -5.58 3.79
N THR A 14 -0.67 -6.51 3.09
CA THR A 14 -0.62 -7.94 3.47
C THR A 14 0.82 -8.42 3.71
N GLY A 15 1.80 -7.52 3.64
CA GLY A 15 3.20 -7.93 3.68
C GLY A 15 3.52 -8.84 2.47
N PRO A 16 4.22 -9.97 2.66
CA PRO A 16 4.52 -10.92 1.59
C PRO A 16 3.34 -11.88 1.27
N ASP A 17 2.25 -11.83 2.03
CA ASP A 17 1.18 -12.83 1.95
C ASP A 17 0.29 -12.59 0.73
N CYS A 18 0.01 -13.65 -0.04
CA CYS A 18 -0.87 -13.67 -1.21
C CYS A 18 -1.51 -15.05 -1.33
N ARG A 19 -2.84 -15.13 -1.41
CA ARG A 19 -3.54 -16.43 -1.50
C ARG A 19 -3.47 -17.06 -2.88
N LEU A 20 -3.37 -16.27 -3.94
CA LEU A 20 -3.38 -16.79 -5.31
C LEU A 20 -2.08 -17.45 -5.76
N LEU A 21 -0.92 -17.03 -5.20
CA LEU A 21 0.42 -17.53 -5.58
C LEU A 21 0.58 -17.77 -7.09
N CYS A 22 0.11 -16.82 -7.91
CA CYS A 22 -0.04 -17.03 -9.35
C CYS A 22 1.32 -17.25 -10.04
N LYS A 23 1.30 -17.94 -11.19
CA LYS A 23 2.49 -18.22 -12.02
C LYS A 23 3.24 -16.96 -12.48
N HIS A 24 2.60 -15.79 -12.44
CA HIS A 24 3.20 -14.53 -12.85
C HIS A 24 4.26 -14.04 -11.85
N CYS A 25 3.93 -13.97 -10.56
CA CYS A 25 4.85 -13.40 -9.57
C CYS A 25 5.13 -14.29 -8.37
N GLY A 26 4.28 -15.27 -8.04
CA GLY A 26 4.45 -16.12 -6.86
C GLY A 26 4.64 -15.34 -5.55
N ALA A 27 4.00 -14.16 -5.42
CA ALA A 27 4.19 -13.18 -4.35
C ALA A 27 5.58 -12.50 -4.28
N GLY A 28 6.48 -12.74 -5.24
CA GLY A 28 7.83 -12.16 -5.25
C GLY A 28 7.86 -10.63 -5.26
N ILE A 29 6.91 -9.98 -5.93
CA ILE A 29 6.79 -8.50 -5.96
C ILE A 29 6.60 -7.92 -4.55
N LEU A 30 5.77 -8.56 -3.74
CA LEU A 30 5.39 -8.07 -2.41
C LEU A 30 6.59 -8.04 -1.44
N ARG A 31 7.58 -8.90 -1.66
CA ARG A 31 8.80 -8.97 -0.83
C ARG A 31 9.65 -7.70 -0.92
N ASN A 32 9.51 -6.94 -2.00
CA ASN A 32 10.20 -5.66 -2.20
C ASN A 32 9.40 -4.46 -1.69
N MET A 33 8.20 -4.68 -1.15
CA MET A 33 7.34 -3.64 -0.59
C MET A 33 7.50 -3.57 0.93
N LYS A 34 7.39 -2.39 1.51
CA LYS A 34 7.41 -2.23 2.96
C LYS A 34 6.09 -2.73 3.54
N ALA A 35 6.14 -3.72 4.44
CA ALA A 35 4.96 -4.24 5.11
C ALA A 35 4.29 -3.19 6.03
N ALA A 36 2.98 -3.05 5.88
CA ALA A 36 2.09 -2.15 6.61
C ALA A 36 0.73 -2.82 6.82
N VAL A 37 0.74 -3.96 7.52
CA VAL A 37 -0.37 -4.94 7.56
C VAL A 37 -1.57 -4.55 8.42
N THR A 38 -1.55 -3.36 9.02
CA THR A 38 -2.67 -2.81 9.80
C THR A 38 -2.89 -1.34 9.47
N PRO A 39 -4.09 -0.79 9.65
CA PRO A 39 -4.37 0.64 9.51
C PRO A 39 -3.36 1.54 10.25
N GLU A 40 -2.99 1.20 11.49
CA GLU A 40 -2.06 1.96 12.32
C GLU A 40 -0.64 1.90 11.77
N SER A 41 -0.20 0.72 11.30
CA SER A 41 1.12 0.57 10.70
C SER A 41 1.20 1.30 9.35
N LEU A 42 0.16 1.26 8.53
CA LEU A 42 0.08 2.02 7.28
C LEU A 42 0.17 3.53 7.54
N PHE A 43 -0.59 4.03 8.50
CA PHE A 43 -0.53 5.43 8.89
C PHE A 43 0.88 5.83 9.35
N ARG A 44 1.50 5.03 10.21
CA ARG A 44 2.86 5.27 10.71
C ARG A 44 3.90 5.27 9.59
N GLU A 45 3.86 4.32 8.66
CA GLU A 45 4.80 4.29 7.55
C GLU A 45 4.59 5.46 6.58
N ALA A 46 3.33 5.83 6.29
CA ALA A 46 3.03 7.01 5.48
C ALA A 46 3.51 8.31 6.15
N ARG A 47 3.41 8.42 7.48
CA ARG A 47 3.98 9.56 8.24
C ARG A 47 5.48 9.68 8.03
N ARG A 48 6.20 8.54 8.06
CA ARG A 48 7.66 8.51 7.83
C ARG A 48 8.00 8.96 6.42
N VAL A 49 7.21 8.58 5.42
CA VAL A 49 7.37 9.05 4.03
C VAL A 49 7.24 10.57 3.97
N PHE A 50 6.18 11.13 4.58
CA PHE A 50 5.98 12.57 4.65
C PHE A 50 7.13 13.30 5.36
N GLN A 51 7.55 12.82 6.54
CA GLN A 51 8.65 13.41 7.31
C GLN A 51 10.00 13.41 6.56
N ARG A 52 10.18 12.50 5.60
CA ARG A 52 11.37 12.42 4.73
C ARG A 52 11.23 13.25 3.45
N GLY A 53 10.16 14.05 3.31
CA GLY A 53 9.89 14.87 2.14
C GLY A 53 9.28 14.11 0.96
N GLY A 54 8.79 12.89 1.17
CA GLY A 54 8.09 12.12 0.15
C GLY A 54 6.74 12.74 -0.22
N ARG A 55 6.31 12.56 -1.48
CA ARG A 55 5.09 13.18 -2.03
C ARG A 55 3.97 12.18 -2.34
N SER A 56 4.29 10.90 -2.39
CA SER A 56 3.31 9.87 -2.76
C SER A 56 3.64 8.50 -2.16
N ILE A 57 2.59 7.71 -1.97
CA ILE A 57 2.66 6.29 -1.58
C ILE A 57 1.86 5.44 -2.58
N LEU A 58 2.35 4.23 -2.84
CA LEU A 58 1.64 3.17 -3.55
C LEU A 58 1.22 2.14 -2.52
N VAL A 59 -0.07 1.94 -2.37
CA VAL A 59 -0.65 0.94 -1.48
C VAL A 59 -1.11 -0.23 -2.32
N SER A 60 -0.62 -1.41 -1.99
CA SER A 60 -0.97 -2.68 -2.63
C SER A 60 -0.95 -3.80 -1.59
N GLY A 61 -1.13 -5.02 -2.02
CA GLY A 61 -1.01 -6.22 -1.21
C GLY A 61 -1.16 -7.46 -2.10
N GLY A 62 -1.06 -8.62 -1.48
CA GLY A 62 -1.40 -9.88 -2.14
C GLY A 62 -2.90 -10.00 -2.32
N SER A 63 -3.25 -10.69 -3.41
CA SER A 63 -4.64 -10.98 -3.75
C SER A 63 -5.22 -12.07 -2.83
N GLN A 64 -6.48 -11.89 -2.48
CA GLN A 64 -7.33 -12.94 -1.92
C GLN A 64 -7.77 -13.92 -3.02
N GLU A 65 -8.52 -14.96 -2.63
CA GLU A 65 -9.03 -15.99 -3.55
C GLU A 65 -9.91 -15.43 -4.67
N ASP A 66 -10.58 -14.30 -4.43
CA ASP A 66 -11.40 -13.57 -5.41
C ASP A 66 -10.57 -12.66 -6.34
N GLY A 67 -9.24 -12.61 -6.15
CA GLY A 67 -8.32 -11.75 -6.91
C GLY A 67 -8.24 -10.30 -6.43
N GLY A 68 -9.03 -9.91 -5.44
CA GLY A 68 -9.02 -8.57 -4.85
C GLY A 68 -7.92 -8.41 -3.78
N VAL A 69 -7.52 -7.17 -3.53
CA VAL A 69 -6.65 -6.80 -2.41
C VAL A 69 -7.53 -6.29 -1.25
N PRO A 70 -7.34 -6.73 0.01
CA PRO A 70 -8.26 -6.47 1.12
C PRO A 70 -8.15 -5.03 1.67
N LEU A 71 -8.54 -4.05 0.87
CA LEU A 71 -8.35 -2.62 1.15
C LEU A 71 -9.41 -1.99 2.05
N ALA A 72 -10.61 -2.60 2.16
CA ALA A 72 -11.74 -2.02 2.90
C ALA A 72 -11.37 -1.57 4.33
N PRO A 73 -10.64 -2.35 5.16
CA PRO A 73 -10.23 -1.92 6.50
C PRO A 73 -9.30 -0.70 6.53
N PHE A 74 -8.64 -0.38 5.42
CA PHE A 74 -7.66 0.69 5.31
C PHE A 74 -8.23 1.99 4.75
N LEU A 75 -9.45 1.98 4.19
CA LEU A 75 -10.06 3.17 3.56
C LEU A 75 -10.08 4.42 4.48
N PRO A 76 -10.45 4.32 5.77
CA PRO A 76 -10.40 5.47 6.67
C PRO A 76 -8.98 6.03 6.83
N THR A 77 -7.98 5.15 6.95
CA THR A 77 -6.57 5.52 7.04
C THR A 77 -6.06 6.19 5.76
N LEU A 78 -6.39 5.66 4.58
CA LEU A 78 -6.01 6.25 3.31
C LEU A 78 -6.58 7.66 3.15
N LYS A 79 -7.83 7.87 3.61
CA LYS A 79 -8.45 9.20 3.67
C LYS A 79 -7.68 10.13 4.62
N ALA A 80 -7.38 9.68 5.83
CA ALA A 80 -6.61 10.46 6.81
C ALA A 80 -5.23 10.86 6.28
N ILE A 81 -4.48 9.94 5.68
CA ILE A 81 -3.16 10.19 5.07
C ILE A 81 -3.22 11.33 4.04
N ARG A 82 -4.23 11.32 3.17
CA ARG A 82 -4.42 12.39 2.17
C ARG A 82 -4.75 13.72 2.81
N SER A 83 -5.66 13.71 3.78
CA SER A 83 -6.14 14.92 4.45
C SER A 83 -5.08 15.57 5.35
N GLU A 84 -4.28 14.78 6.07
CA GLU A 84 -3.30 15.30 7.03
C GLU A 84 -2.00 15.76 6.39
N TRP A 85 -1.51 15.05 5.36
CA TRP A 85 -0.15 15.28 4.83
C TRP A 85 -0.13 15.65 3.35
N GLY A 86 -1.27 15.65 2.67
CA GLY A 86 -1.34 15.93 1.23
C GLY A 86 -0.62 14.89 0.37
N LEU A 87 -0.28 13.71 0.92
CA LEU A 87 0.36 12.64 0.17
C LEU A 87 -0.58 12.14 -0.93
N LYS A 88 -0.07 12.03 -2.16
CA LYS A 88 -0.78 11.32 -3.23
C LYS A 88 -0.80 9.82 -2.92
N VAL A 89 -1.99 9.25 -2.83
CA VAL A 89 -2.19 7.83 -2.56
C VAL A 89 -2.58 7.14 -3.86
N LEU A 90 -1.70 6.28 -4.37
CA LEU A 90 -1.98 5.36 -5.47
C LEU A 90 -2.35 4.01 -4.87
N VAL A 91 -3.35 3.34 -5.45
CA VAL A 91 -3.83 2.06 -4.92
C VAL A 91 -3.89 1.03 -6.04
N HIS A 92 -3.30 -0.14 -5.81
CA HIS A 92 -3.54 -1.32 -6.63
C HIS A 92 -4.59 -2.19 -5.93
N THR A 93 -5.75 -2.33 -6.55
CA THR A 93 -6.93 -2.97 -5.94
C THR A 93 -7.05 -4.46 -6.21
N GLY A 94 -6.28 -5.00 -7.17
CA GLY A 94 -6.61 -6.29 -7.77
C GLY A 94 -7.96 -6.23 -8.49
N LEU A 95 -8.68 -7.35 -8.52
CA LEU A 95 -10.05 -7.41 -9.05
C LEU A 95 -11.01 -6.69 -8.09
N VAL A 96 -11.81 -5.77 -8.63
CA VAL A 96 -12.82 -5.01 -7.89
C VAL A 96 -14.21 -5.60 -8.11
N SER A 97 -15.00 -5.66 -7.05
CA SER A 97 -16.40 -6.07 -7.07
C SER A 97 -17.30 -4.93 -6.58
N SER A 98 -18.58 -4.97 -6.94
CA SER A 98 -19.58 -3.96 -6.59
C SER A 98 -19.92 -3.88 -5.09
N HIS A 99 -19.37 -4.77 -4.26
CA HIS A 99 -19.68 -4.89 -2.83
C HIS A 99 -18.51 -4.49 -1.92
N MET A 100 -17.60 -3.62 -2.39
CA MET A 100 -16.49 -3.09 -1.58
C MET A 100 -16.92 -2.01 -0.59
#